data_AF-A0A1H8YBI1-F1
#
_entry.id   AF-A0A1H8YBI1-F1
#
_cell.length_a   1.000
_cell.length_b   1.000
_cell.length_c   1.000
_cell.angle_alpha   90.00
_cell.angle_beta   90.00
_cell.angle_gamma   90.00
#
_symmetry.space_group_name_H-M   'P 1'
#
loop_
_entity.id
_entity.type
_entity.pdbx_description
1 polymer ?
#
loop_
_entity_poly.entity_id
_entity_poly.type
_entity_poly.pdbx_seq_one_letter_code
_entity_poly.pdbx_strand_id
1 'polypeptide(L)'
;MSLEFAYRFRRKAPHQGLRDLDRVALTAAVVSDDGDTIPAGATGTIVSVHEGGSSYVVEFSKPVGALATVEPQHIKRIGLAPR
;
A
#
# COMPACT_ATOMS: atom_id res chain seq x y z
N MET A 1 -6.48 24.77 25.73
CA MET A 1 -5.06 24.63 26.13
C MET A 1 -5.00 23.48 27.14
N SER A 2 -4.22 22.41 27.01
CA SER A 2 -3.03 22.12 26.20
C SER A 2 -2.99 20.65 25.76
N LEU A 3 -2.24 20.40 24.70
CA LEU A 3 -2.09 19.17 23.93
C LEU A 3 -0.83 18.42 24.37
N GLU A 4 -0.80 17.78 25.53
CA GLU A 4 0.47 17.22 26.05
C GLU A 4 0.28 15.92 26.84
N PHE A 5 -0.31 14.86 26.26
CA PHE A 5 -0.13 13.50 26.83
C PHE A 5 -0.19 12.36 25.80
N ALA A 6 -0.11 12.63 24.49
CA ALA A 6 -0.17 11.58 23.47
C ALA A 6 1.22 11.05 23.02
N TYR A 7 2.24 11.17 23.88
CA TYR A 7 3.63 10.86 23.52
C TYR A 7 4.19 9.67 24.31
N ARG A 8 3.45 8.56 24.45
CA ARG A 8 4.03 7.34 25.07
C ARG A 8 3.34 6.01 24.80
N PHE A 9 2.77 5.84 23.61
CA PHE A 9 2.49 4.51 23.09
C PHE A 9 3.09 4.37 21.70
N ARG A 10 4.36 3.98 21.67
CA ARG A 10 4.96 3.25 20.54
C ARG A 10 4.30 1.86 20.47
N ARG A 11 2.99 1.83 20.28
CA ARG A 11 2.31 0.63 19.77
C ARG A 11 2.86 0.45 18.36
N LYS A 12 3.26 -0.78 18.02
CA LYS A 12 3.39 -1.23 16.61
C LYS A 12 2.40 -0.41 15.79
N ALA A 13 2.90 0.50 14.94
CA ALA A 13 2.01 1.31 14.15
C ALA A 13 1.14 0.32 13.38
N PRO A 14 -0.19 0.26 13.62
CA PRO A 14 -1.05 -0.38 12.66
C PRO A 14 -0.75 0.35 11.35
N HIS A 15 -0.60 -0.35 10.23
CA HIS A 15 -0.74 0.30 8.93
C HIS A 15 -2.06 1.08 9.01
N GLN A 16 -2.00 2.39 9.27
CA GLN A 16 -3.20 3.22 9.38
C GLN A 16 -3.83 3.15 7.99
N GLY A 17 -4.89 2.36 7.92
CA GLY A 17 -5.21 1.49 6.77
C GLY A 17 -5.02 2.16 5.43
N LEU A 18 -4.26 1.49 4.56
CA LEU A 18 -4.24 1.83 3.15
C LEU A 18 -5.67 1.73 2.61
N ARG A 19 -6.04 2.67 1.74
CA ARG A 19 -7.39 2.77 1.17
C ARG A 19 -7.31 2.73 -0.35
N ASP A 20 -8.46 2.57 -0.98
CA ASP A 20 -8.59 2.79 -2.41
C ASP A 20 -8.03 4.17 -2.78
N LEU A 21 -7.36 4.21 -3.93
CA LEU A 21 -6.67 5.36 -4.51
C LEU A 21 -5.41 5.83 -3.76
N ASP A 22 -5.01 5.18 -2.67
CA ASP A 22 -3.69 5.43 -2.08
C ASP A 22 -2.60 5.04 -3.08
N ARG A 23 -1.63 5.95 -3.26
CA ARG A 23 -0.44 5.66 -4.04
C ARG A 23 0.57 4.92 -3.18
N VAL A 24 1.12 3.85 -3.74
CA VAL A 24 1.91 2.87 -2.99
C VAL A 24 3.16 2.46 -3.77
N ALA A 25 4.15 1.95 -3.05
CA ALA A 25 5.33 1.32 -3.60
C ALA A 25 5.53 -0.07 -2.99
N LEU A 26 5.95 -1.01 -3.82
CA LEU A 26 6.31 -2.36 -3.38
C LEU A 26 7.61 -2.33 -2.55
N THR A 27 7.66 -3.13 -1.50
CA THR A 27 8.88 -3.37 -0.69
C THR A 27 9.60 -4.66 -1.08
N ALA A 28 8.93 -5.56 -1.80
CA ALA A 28 9.47 -6.79 -2.35
C ALA A 28 8.92 -7.02 -3.77
N ALA A 29 9.56 -7.90 -4.55
CA ALA A 29 8.99 -8.30 -5.83
C ALA A 29 7.71 -9.12 -5.61
N VAL A 30 6.71 -8.92 -6.47
CA VAL A 30 5.44 -9.66 -6.45
C VAL A 30 5.12 -10.17 -7.86
N VAL A 31 4.22 -11.14 -7.95
CA VAL A 31 3.71 -11.63 -9.23
C VAL A 31 2.36 -10.97 -9.49
N SER A 32 2.18 -10.42 -10.68
CA SER A 32 0.90 -9.87 -11.13
C SER A 32 -0.12 -11.00 -11.33
N ASP A 33 -1.40 -10.63 -11.41
CA ASP A 33 -2.47 -11.58 -11.68
C ASP A 33 -2.33 -12.22 -13.08
N ASP A 34 -1.56 -11.60 -13.98
CA ASP A 34 -1.19 -12.12 -15.31
C ASP A 34 0.10 -12.97 -15.31
N GLY A 35 0.77 -13.12 -14.16
CA GLY A 35 2.00 -13.91 -14.01
C GLY A 35 3.31 -13.16 -14.21
N ASP A 36 3.28 -11.85 -14.46
CA ASP A 36 4.49 -11.03 -14.61
C ASP A 36 5.12 -10.70 -13.26
N THR A 37 6.46 -10.67 -13.20
CA THR A 37 7.14 -10.20 -11.99
C THR A 37 7.21 -8.68 -11.95
N ILE A 38 6.61 -8.07 -10.93
CA ILE A 38 6.70 -6.64 -10.64
C ILE A 38 7.82 -6.42 -9.61
N PRO A 39 8.86 -5.63 -9.92
CA PRO A 39 10.02 -5.49 -9.05
C PRO A 39 9.72 -4.65 -7.80
N ALA A 40 10.49 -4.88 -6.73
CA ALA A 40 10.49 -4.02 -5.55
C ALA A 40 10.76 -2.55 -5.95
N GLY A 41 10.08 -1.62 -5.27
CA GLY A 41 10.15 -0.19 -5.58
C GLY A 41 9.20 0.25 -6.71
N ALA A 42 8.57 -0.67 -7.45
CA ALA A 42 7.52 -0.32 -8.40
C ALA A 42 6.37 0.39 -7.67
N THR A 43 5.86 1.45 -8.30
CA THR A 43 4.78 2.25 -7.75
C THR A 43 3.47 1.94 -8.44
N GLY A 44 2.40 1.89 -7.67
CA GLY A 44 1.05 1.69 -8.18
C GLY A 44 0.01 2.46 -7.38
N THR A 45 -1.25 2.23 -7.73
CA THR A 45 -2.43 2.79 -7.05
C THR A 45 -3.28 1.64 -6.55
N ILE A 46 -3.74 1.71 -5.30
CA ILE A 46 -4.70 0.73 -4.80
C ILE A 46 -6.05 0.95 -5.51
N VAL A 47 -6.59 -0.10 -6.10
CA VAL A 47 -7.90 -0.09 -6.78
C VAL A 47 -8.96 -0.89 -6.03
N SER A 48 -8.54 -1.76 -5.10
CA SER A 48 -9.44 -2.49 -4.18
C SER A 48 -8.73 -2.86 -2.88
N VAL A 49 -9.43 -2.75 -1.75
CA VAL A 49 -9.00 -3.23 -0.43
C VAL A 49 -9.84 -4.44 -0.02
N HIS A 50 -9.19 -5.57 0.30
CA HIS A 50 -9.89 -6.79 0.71
C HIS A 50 -9.90 -6.93 2.25
N GLU A 51 -11.04 -7.36 2.79
CA GLU A 51 -11.28 -7.68 4.22
C GLU A 51 -10.65 -6.69 5.22
N GLY A 52 -10.79 -5.39 4.99
CA GLY A 52 -10.23 -4.37 5.89
C GLY A 52 -8.71 -4.26 5.86
N GLY A 53 -8.06 -4.76 4.81
CA GLY A 53 -6.61 -4.71 4.61
C GLY A 53 -5.90 -6.05 4.79
N SER A 54 -6.57 -7.18 4.56
CA SER A 54 -5.89 -8.49 4.47
C SER A 54 -5.05 -8.59 3.20
N SER A 55 -5.48 -7.93 2.12
CA SER A 55 -4.70 -7.70 0.89
C SER A 55 -5.18 -6.45 0.14
N TYR A 56 -4.38 -6.03 -0.83
CA TYR A 56 -4.61 -4.85 -1.66
C TYR A 56 -4.43 -5.20 -3.13
N VAL A 57 -5.43 -4.90 -3.96
CA VAL A 57 -5.25 -4.96 -5.42
C VAL A 57 -4.64 -3.65 -5.87
N VAL A 58 -3.48 -3.73 -6.52
CA VAL A 58 -2.70 -2.57 -6.96
C VAL A 58 -2.58 -2.58 -8.47
N GLU A 59 -2.95 -1.47 -9.10
CA GLU A 59 -2.70 -1.23 -10.52
C GLU A 59 -1.34 -0.56 -10.71
N PHE A 60 -0.54 -1.13 -11.61
CA PHE A 60 0.78 -0.63 -11.98
C PHE A 60 0.77 -0.01 -13.37
N SER A 61 1.60 1.02 -13.55
CA SER A 61 1.78 1.65 -14.86
C SER A 61 2.73 0.87 -15.78
N LYS A 62 3.53 -0.06 -15.22
CA LYS A 62 4.50 -0.89 -15.94
C LYS A 62 4.61 -2.28 -15.27
N PRO A 63 4.27 -3.38 -15.98
CA PRO A 63 3.57 -3.42 -17.27
C PRO A 63 2.25 -2.62 -17.23
N VAL A 64 1.83 -2.07 -18.37
CA VAL A 64 0.69 -1.13 -18.41
C VAL A 64 -0.59 -1.87 -18.01
N GLY A 65 -1.26 -1.38 -16.97
CA GLY A 65 -2.53 -1.94 -16.50
C GLY A 65 -2.37 -3.25 -15.72
N ALA A 66 -1.15 -3.65 -15.37
CA ALA A 66 -0.92 -4.86 -14.58
C ALA A 66 -1.54 -4.70 -13.19
N LEU A 67 -2.35 -5.68 -12.80
CA LEU A 67 -2.92 -5.79 -11.47
C LEU A 67 -2.14 -6.82 -10.67
N ALA A 68 -1.92 -6.56 -9.38
CA ALA A 68 -1.41 -7.57 -8.46
C ALA A 68 -2.16 -7.51 -7.13
N THR A 69 -2.48 -8.68 -6.60
CA THR A 69 -2.91 -8.82 -5.20
C THR A 69 -1.69 -8.83 -4.28
N VAL A 70 -1.56 -7.82 -3.43
CA VAL A 70 -0.37 -7.57 -2.60
C VAL A 70 -0.72 -7.66 -1.12
N GLU A 71 0.09 -8.43 -0.37
CA GLU A 71 -0.01 -8.52 1.08
C GLU A 71 0.48 -7.23 1.77
N PRO A 72 -0.06 -6.88 2.95
CA PRO A 72 0.30 -5.65 3.67
C PRO A 72 1.80 -5.48 3.96
N GLN A 73 2.52 -6.58 4.13
CA GLN A 73 3.96 -6.57 4.40
C GLN A 73 4.82 -6.20 3.17
N HIS A 74 4.28 -6.34 1.96
CA HIS A 74 4.98 -6.08 0.71
C HIS A 74 4.74 -4.70 0.12
N ILE A 75 4.07 -3.80 0.87
CA ILE A 75 3.63 -2.51 0.35
C ILE A 75 3.75 -1.38 1.36
N LYS A 76 4.02 -0.17 0.86
CA LYS A 76 4.04 1.07 1.66
C LYS A 76 3.40 2.21 0.88
N ARG A 77 2.69 3.10 1.58
CA ARG A 77 2.17 4.34 0.99
C ARG A 77 3.32 5.28 0.60
N ILE A 78 3.18 5.94 -0.56
CA ILE A 78 4.10 6.98 -1.03
C ILE A 78 3.37 8.32 -1.18
N GLY A 79 3.49 9.17 -0.15
CA GLY A 79 2.85 10.49 -0.09
C GLY A 79 1.39 10.46 0.38
N LEU A 80 0.89 11.61 0.82
CA LEU A 80 -0.55 11.88 0.93
C LEU A 80 -0.97 12.52 -0.40
N ALA A 81 -2.08 12.08 -0.99
CA ALA A 81 -2.70 12.86 -2.06
C ALA A 81 -2.86 14.31 -1.57
N PRO A 82 -2.47 15.34 -2.36
CA PRO A 82 -2.78 16.72 -2.00
C PRO A 82 -4.30 16.82 -1.80
N ARG A 83 -4.70 17.33 -0.63
CA ARG A 83 -6.11 17.59 -0.29
C ARG A 83 -6.70 18.66 -1.19
#